data_AF-A0A7X6QB54-F1
#
_entry.id   AF-A0A7X6QB54-F1
#
_cell.length_a   1.000
_cell.length_b   1.000
_cell.length_c   1.000
_cell.angle_alpha   90.00
_cell.angle_beta   90.00
_cell.angle_gamma   90.00
#
_symmetry.space_group_name_H-M   'P 1'
#
loop_
_entity.id
_entity.type
_entity.pdbx_description
1 polymer ?
#
loop_
_entity_poly.entity_id
_entity_poly.type
_entity_poly.pdbx_seq_one_letter_code
_entity_poly.pdbx_strand_id
1 'polypeptide(L)'
;MEKQLPRGCKIIEFPLAVDDRGALSFAEGARHIPFQIERVFWIYDVPEGKTRGGHSHCETAEVVIPLNGSFTITVDDGRHSAEVRMESSGKGILIPQGVWCHLHDFAPGTICLVFASHPYDASGYINDYSEYLNEQLSVVRYDPSRQTEWDSFVRSSKNGTFLLERGYMDYHAARFTDCSLMFYKKGNLIAMLPANWKEEEGTVQSHGGLTYGGLIVSPSMVAINVLEVFSCAIDWMKRELGAHRWFYKPIPYIYSSIPAEEDLYALFRSGAVLKERGISSVIDCSNRLPMRQSRKSGCVKATKSGLRIEQGNMTSHLEAFWNILAGILNEKHGKNPVHTVSELQLLHSRFPENIKLFVALKEESVEAGALIYDTGKVVHTQYLASSEYGKRNGALDLLLRNLIDDVYSDRTYFDFGVSTEDGGAFLNEGLIFQKEGFGARSIVYDTYEMLF
;
A
#
# COMPACT_ATOMS: atom_id res chain seq x y z
N MET A 1 -11.18 -22.42 -23.34
CA MET A 1 -10.47 -21.78 -22.22
C MET A 1 -9.97 -22.89 -21.32
N GLU A 2 -8.65 -23.05 -21.17
CA GLU A 2 -8.12 -23.91 -20.10
C GLU A 2 -8.62 -23.37 -18.75
N LYS A 3 -9.13 -24.25 -17.89
CA LYS A 3 -9.49 -23.85 -16.52
C LYS A 3 -8.20 -23.39 -15.83
N GLN A 4 -8.19 -22.15 -15.36
CA GLN A 4 -7.09 -21.62 -14.56
C GLN A 4 -7.05 -22.39 -13.22
N LEU A 5 -5.90 -22.97 -12.90
CA LEU A 5 -5.69 -23.68 -11.65
C LEU A 5 -5.28 -22.70 -10.52
N PRO A 6 -5.61 -23.01 -9.25
CA PRO A 6 -5.35 -22.12 -8.12
C PRO A 6 -3.85 -21.97 -7.81
N ARG A 7 -3.47 -20.82 -7.23
CA ARG A 7 -2.14 -20.50 -6.66
C ARG A 7 -0.94 -21.23 -7.28
N GLY A 8 -0.65 -20.96 -8.57
CA GLY A 8 0.54 -21.48 -9.24
C GLY A 8 0.52 -22.98 -9.56
N CYS A 9 -0.57 -23.69 -9.29
CA CYS A 9 -0.79 -25.03 -9.80
C CYS A 9 -0.76 -25.01 -11.34
N LYS A 10 -0.15 -26.03 -11.93
CA LYS A 10 -0.05 -26.16 -13.38
C LYS A 10 0.03 -27.61 -13.79
N ILE A 11 -0.52 -27.92 -14.96
CA ILE A 11 -0.25 -29.18 -15.62
C ILE A 11 1.16 -29.14 -16.21
N ILE A 12 1.92 -30.20 -15.96
CA ILE A 12 3.23 -30.45 -16.57
C ILE A 12 3.04 -31.58 -17.56
N GLU A 13 3.33 -31.33 -18.83
CA GLU A 13 3.44 -32.38 -19.84
C GLU A 13 4.89 -32.88 -19.88
N PHE A 14 5.06 -34.20 -19.75
CA PHE A 14 6.36 -34.84 -19.79
C PHE A 14 6.73 -35.22 -21.22
N PRO A 15 8.03 -35.21 -21.57
CA PRO A 15 8.50 -35.74 -22.84
C PRO A 15 8.00 -37.17 -23.05
N LEU A 16 7.51 -37.46 -24.25
CA LEU A 16 6.99 -38.76 -24.66
C LEU A 16 7.72 -39.24 -25.90
N ALA A 17 8.36 -40.41 -25.80
CA ALA A 17 8.89 -41.15 -26.93
C ALA A 17 8.10 -42.44 -27.12
N VAL A 18 7.58 -42.68 -28.33
CA VAL A 18 6.83 -43.89 -28.65
C VAL A 18 7.49 -44.57 -29.84
N ASP A 19 7.84 -45.84 -29.67
CA ASP A 19 8.30 -46.72 -30.74
C ASP A 19 7.73 -48.13 -30.59
N ASP A 20 8.20 -49.07 -31.40
CA ASP A 20 7.77 -50.47 -31.41
C ASP A 20 8.05 -51.22 -30.10
N ARG A 21 8.90 -50.68 -29.23
CA ARG A 21 9.20 -51.22 -27.89
C ARG A 21 8.25 -50.70 -26.82
N GLY A 22 7.44 -49.67 -27.12
CA GLY A 22 6.46 -49.08 -26.23
C GLY A 22 6.56 -47.56 -26.10
N ALA A 23 5.99 -47.03 -25.01
CA ALA A 23 6.02 -45.62 -24.67
C ALA A 23 6.95 -45.36 -23.48
N LEU A 24 7.77 -44.32 -23.59
CA LEU A 24 8.69 -43.85 -22.56
C LEU A 24 8.41 -42.38 -22.23
N SER A 25 8.08 -42.12 -20.97
CA SER A 25 8.07 -40.78 -20.38
C SER A 25 9.17 -40.65 -19.34
N PHE A 26 9.75 -39.47 -19.21
CA PHE A 26 10.77 -39.19 -18.18
C PHE A 26 10.60 -37.79 -17.60
N ALA A 27 11.11 -37.59 -16.39
CA ALA A 27 11.11 -36.30 -15.71
C ALA A 27 12.50 -36.05 -15.10
N GLU A 28 12.98 -34.82 -15.22
CA GLU A 28 14.27 -34.39 -14.66
C GLU A 28 14.02 -33.22 -13.70
N GLY A 29 14.62 -33.30 -12.51
CA GLY A 29 14.59 -32.22 -11.52
C GLY A 29 15.22 -30.94 -12.06
N ALA A 30 14.68 -29.81 -11.62
CA ALA A 30 15.05 -28.46 -12.06
C ALA A 30 15.01 -28.23 -13.59
N ARG A 31 14.31 -29.08 -14.35
CA ARG A 31 14.10 -28.93 -15.80
C ARG A 31 12.63 -29.14 -16.18
N HIS A 32 12.13 -30.35 -16.04
CA HIS A 32 10.72 -30.67 -16.27
C HIS A 32 9.91 -30.44 -14.98
N ILE A 33 10.50 -30.81 -13.86
CA ILE A 33 9.99 -30.52 -12.52
C ILE A 33 10.66 -29.23 -12.03
N PRO A 34 9.91 -28.22 -11.56
CA PRO A 34 10.44 -26.89 -11.29
C PRO A 34 11.25 -26.79 -9.98
N PHE A 35 11.68 -27.92 -9.43
CA PHE A 35 12.46 -28.04 -8.20
C PHE A 35 13.39 -29.26 -8.25
N GLN A 36 14.36 -29.31 -7.34
CA GLN A 36 15.17 -30.52 -7.11
C GLN A 36 14.33 -31.59 -6.42
N ILE A 37 14.44 -32.83 -6.87
CA ILE A 37 13.66 -33.94 -6.33
C ILE A 37 14.41 -34.48 -5.11
N GLU A 38 13.93 -34.14 -3.91
CA GLU A 38 14.54 -34.61 -2.66
C GLU A 38 13.81 -35.83 -2.09
N ARG A 39 12.56 -36.05 -2.51
CA ARG A 39 11.76 -37.19 -2.08
C ARG A 39 10.88 -37.71 -3.21
N VAL A 40 10.79 -39.03 -3.30
CA VAL A 40 9.89 -39.76 -4.20
C VAL A 40 9.09 -40.75 -3.39
N PHE A 41 7.78 -40.78 -3.60
CA PHE A 41 6.91 -41.80 -3.01
C PHE A 41 5.78 -42.13 -3.98
N TRP A 42 5.10 -43.24 -3.75
CA TRP A 42 4.00 -43.68 -4.58
C TRP A 42 2.84 -44.21 -3.74
N ILE A 43 1.63 -44.03 -4.28
CA ILE A 43 0.36 -44.44 -3.71
C ILE A 43 -0.23 -45.50 -4.63
N TYR A 44 -0.63 -46.63 -4.07
CA TYR A 44 -1.20 -47.77 -4.79
C TYR A 44 -2.19 -48.52 -3.88
N ASP A 45 -2.99 -49.41 -4.46
CA ASP A 45 -4.00 -50.23 -3.76
C ASP A 45 -4.93 -49.42 -2.85
N VAL A 46 -5.35 -48.24 -3.32
CA VAL A 46 -6.35 -47.41 -2.62
C VAL A 46 -7.71 -48.12 -2.70
N PRO A 47 -8.33 -48.50 -1.56
CA PRO A 47 -9.62 -49.16 -1.59
C PRO A 47 -10.70 -48.27 -2.21
N GLU A 48 -11.72 -48.89 -2.80
CA GLU A 48 -12.86 -48.17 -3.40
C GLU A 48 -13.51 -47.21 -2.39
N GLY A 49 -13.80 -45.99 -2.82
CA GLY A 49 -14.38 -44.93 -1.99
C GLY A 49 -13.42 -44.31 -0.96
N LYS A 50 -12.15 -44.74 -0.90
CA LYS A 50 -11.12 -44.09 -0.06
C LYS A 50 -10.41 -42.98 -0.81
N THR A 51 -9.88 -42.05 -0.03
CA THR A 51 -9.19 -40.85 -0.52
C THR A 51 -7.76 -40.78 0.04
N ARG A 52 -6.93 -39.96 -0.58
CA ARG A 52 -5.55 -39.66 -0.17
C ARG A 52 -5.32 -38.15 -0.22
N GLY A 53 -4.23 -37.67 0.37
CA GLY A 53 -4.06 -36.23 0.59
C GLY A 53 -4.93 -35.75 1.75
N GLY A 54 -5.63 -34.63 1.55
CA GLY A 54 -6.42 -33.96 2.59
C GLY A 54 -5.54 -33.12 3.51
N HIS A 55 -4.58 -32.40 2.93
CA HIS A 55 -3.67 -31.51 3.65
C HIS A 55 -3.12 -30.43 2.73
N SER A 56 -2.47 -29.44 3.33
CA SER A 56 -1.56 -28.52 2.65
C SER A 56 -0.15 -28.62 3.24
N HIS A 57 0.85 -28.31 2.42
CA HIS A 57 2.24 -28.24 2.85
C HIS A 57 2.66 -26.80 3.13
N CYS A 58 3.36 -26.55 4.24
CA CYS A 58 3.90 -25.22 4.54
C CYS A 58 5.02 -24.80 3.57
N GLU A 59 5.89 -25.74 3.19
CA GLU A 59 7.11 -25.48 2.40
C GLU A 59 7.29 -26.42 1.20
N THR A 60 6.66 -27.59 1.20
CA THR A 60 6.86 -28.59 0.16
C THR A 60 6.01 -28.29 -1.07
N ALA A 61 6.65 -28.27 -2.24
CA ALA A 61 5.97 -28.38 -3.52
C ALA A 61 6.02 -29.82 -4.01
N GLU A 62 4.95 -30.26 -4.68
CA GLU A 62 4.80 -31.63 -5.17
C GLU A 62 4.42 -31.67 -6.66
N VAL A 63 4.85 -32.70 -7.37
CA VAL A 63 4.36 -33.05 -8.71
C VAL A 63 3.76 -34.45 -8.65
N VAL A 64 2.46 -34.54 -8.95
CA VAL A 64 1.64 -35.76 -8.80
C VAL A 64 1.31 -36.33 -10.18
N ILE A 65 1.57 -37.63 -10.41
CA ILE A 65 1.50 -38.30 -11.73
C ILE A 65 0.77 -39.65 -11.62
N PRO A 66 -0.26 -39.93 -12.45
CA PRO A 66 -0.86 -41.26 -12.55
C PRO A 66 0.01 -42.16 -13.46
N LEU A 67 0.87 -43.01 -12.90
CA LEU A 67 1.65 -43.97 -13.68
C LEU A 67 0.80 -45.08 -14.30
N ASN A 68 -0.27 -45.47 -13.60
CA ASN A 68 -1.28 -46.40 -14.09
C ASN A 68 -2.65 -46.03 -13.52
N GLY A 69 -3.73 -46.35 -14.24
CA GLY A 69 -5.09 -46.04 -13.82
C GLY A 69 -5.41 -44.55 -13.87
N SER A 70 -6.30 -44.10 -13.00
CA SER A 70 -6.72 -42.69 -12.94
C SER A 70 -7.28 -42.31 -11.59
N PHE A 71 -7.20 -41.03 -11.25
CA PHE A 71 -7.82 -40.44 -10.06
C PHE A 71 -8.19 -38.98 -10.34
N THR A 72 -9.03 -38.39 -9.50
CA THR A 72 -9.30 -36.96 -9.51
C THR A 72 -8.51 -36.31 -8.38
N ILE A 73 -7.93 -35.16 -8.65
CA ILE A 73 -7.29 -34.33 -7.63
C ILE A 73 -7.98 -32.98 -7.53
N THR A 74 -8.39 -32.65 -6.32
CA THR A 74 -8.87 -31.33 -5.93
C THR A 74 -7.70 -30.53 -5.39
N VAL A 75 -7.47 -29.35 -5.95
CA VAL A 75 -6.51 -28.36 -5.46
C VAL A 75 -7.26 -27.11 -5.06
N ASP A 76 -6.94 -26.56 -3.89
CA ASP A 76 -7.67 -25.44 -3.29
C ASP A 76 -6.68 -24.46 -2.63
N ASP A 77 -6.70 -23.18 -2.98
CA ASP A 77 -5.86 -22.14 -2.36
C ASP A 77 -6.56 -21.37 -1.22
N GLY A 78 -7.68 -21.91 -0.75
CA GLY A 78 -8.61 -21.31 0.22
C GLY A 78 -9.58 -20.31 -0.38
N ARG A 79 -9.50 -20.04 -1.69
CA ARG A 79 -10.40 -19.10 -2.40
C ARG A 79 -10.93 -19.65 -3.70
N HIS A 80 -10.07 -20.32 -4.44
CA HIS A 80 -10.38 -20.98 -5.69
C HIS A 80 -10.05 -22.45 -5.54
N SER A 81 -11.03 -23.27 -5.91
CA SER A 81 -10.92 -24.72 -5.91
C SER A 81 -11.07 -25.24 -7.33
N ALA A 82 -10.26 -26.21 -7.72
CA ALA A 82 -10.34 -26.84 -9.01
C ALA A 82 -10.13 -28.35 -8.89
N GLU A 83 -10.94 -29.09 -9.65
CA GLU A 83 -10.78 -30.53 -9.82
C GLU A 83 -10.11 -30.84 -11.16
N VAL A 84 -9.14 -31.74 -11.12
CA VAL A 84 -8.38 -32.19 -12.29
C VAL A 84 -8.44 -33.71 -12.36
N ARG A 85 -8.95 -34.26 -13.46
CA ARG A 85 -8.88 -35.70 -13.73
C ARG A 85 -7.49 -36.06 -14.24
N MET A 86 -6.81 -36.94 -13.53
CA MET A 86 -5.47 -37.43 -13.84
C MET A 86 -5.58 -38.85 -14.42
N GLU A 87 -5.37 -38.99 -15.72
CA GLU A 87 -5.57 -40.26 -16.47
C GLU A 87 -4.44 -40.60 -17.45
N SER A 88 -3.39 -39.79 -17.50
CA SER A 88 -2.26 -39.98 -18.42
C SER A 88 -0.93 -39.93 -17.69
N SER A 89 -0.10 -40.97 -17.87
CA SER A 89 1.26 -41.03 -17.34
C SER A 89 2.24 -40.06 -18.02
N GLY A 90 1.83 -39.43 -19.12
CA GLY A 90 2.55 -38.33 -19.76
C GLY A 90 2.25 -36.95 -19.14
N LYS A 91 1.39 -36.87 -18.12
CA LYS A 91 1.01 -35.60 -17.48
C LYS A 91 1.12 -35.69 -15.96
N GLY A 92 1.58 -34.61 -15.35
CA GLY A 92 1.57 -34.40 -13.91
C GLY A 92 0.92 -33.08 -13.54
N ILE A 93 0.53 -32.92 -12.28
CA ILE A 93 0.10 -31.64 -11.74
C ILE A 93 1.14 -31.15 -10.73
N LEU A 94 1.63 -29.92 -10.89
CA LEU A 94 2.38 -29.20 -9.86
C LEU A 94 1.40 -28.67 -8.81
N ILE A 95 1.72 -28.92 -7.54
CA ILE A 95 1.05 -28.39 -6.38
C ILE A 95 2.11 -27.60 -5.58
N PRO A 96 2.12 -26.27 -5.64
CA PRO A 96 3.00 -25.47 -4.82
C PRO A 96 2.66 -25.61 -3.32
N GLN A 97 3.60 -25.20 -2.47
CA GLN A 97 3.32 -25.05 -1.03
C GLN A 97 2.12 -24.11 -0.79
N GLY A 98 1.39 -24.33 0.30
CA GLY A 98 0.25 -23.53 0.69
C GLY A 98 -0.99 -23.73 -0.19
N VAL A 99 -1.03 -24.80 -0.99
CA VAL A 99 -2.24 -25.29 -1.66
C VAL A 99 -2.70 -26.54 -0.93
N TRP A 100 -3.99 -26.63 -0.63
CA TRP A 100 -4.62 -27.83 -0.13
C TRP A 100 -4.87 -28.81 -1.27
N CYS A 101 -4.48 -30.06 -1.10
CA CYS A 101 -4.68 -31.10 -2.10
C CYS A 101 -5.45 -32.29 -1.53
N HIS A 102 -6.33 -32.87 -2.35
CA HIS A 102 -7.13 -34.04 -2.00
C HIS A 102 -7.32 -34.91 -3.24
N LEU A 103 -6.96 -36.19 -3.14
CA LEU A 103 -7.07 -37.17 -4.22
C LEU A 103 -8.23 -38.13 -3.92
N HIS A 104 -9.10 -38.34 -4.91
CA HIS A 104 -10.29 -39.18 -4.81
C HIS A 104 -10.62 -39.85 -6.15
N ASP A 105 -11.69 -40.64 -6.19
CA ASP A 105 -12.18 -41.33 -7.40
C ASP A 105 -11.12 -42.17 -8.13
N PHE A 106 -10.34 -42.93 -7.34
CA PHE A 106 -9.31 -43.83 -7.84
C PHE A 106 -9.94 -44.99 -8.64
N ALA A 107 -9.46 -45.20 -9.87
CA ALA A 107 -9.77 -46.40 -10.63
C ALA A 107 -9.02 -47.62 -10.05
N PRO A 108 -9.55 -48.84 -10.18
CA PRO A 108 -8.86 -50.05 -9.76
C PRO A 108 -7.46 -50.17 -10.40
N GLY A 109 -6.46 -50.58 -9.59
CA GLY A 109 -5.07 -50.72 -10.04
C GLY A 109 -4.31 -49.40 -10.24
N THR A 110 -4.85 -48.27 -9.79
CA THR A 110 -4.17 -46.98 -9.92
C THR A 110 -2.85 -46.94 -9.15
N ILE A 111 -1.80 -46.43 -9.81
CA ILE A 111 -0.50 -46.13 -9.21
C ILE A 111 -0.23 -44.64 -9.42
N CYS A 112 -0.09 -43.91 -8.33
CA CYS A 112 0.18 -42.47 -8.32
C CYS A 112 1.59 -42.21 -7.79
N LEU A 113 2.47 -41.62 -8.60
CA LEU A 113 3.81 -41.21 -8.22
C LEU A 113 3.82 -39.74 -7.79
N VAL A 114 4.57 -39.43 -6.74
CA VAL A 114 4.77 -38.05 -6.27
C VAL A 114 6.25 -37.74 -6.16
N PHE A 115 6.65 -36.65 -6.80
CA PHE A 115 7.94 -35.99 -6.60
C PHE A 115 7.75 -34.81 -5.65
N ALA A 116 8.59 -34.70 -4.63
CA ALA A 116 8.52 -33.62 -3.64
C ALA A 116 9.85 -32.86 -3.54
N SER A 117 9.74 -31.55 -3.30
CA SER A 117 10.89 -30.64 -3.22
C SER A 117 11.69 -30.75 -1.92
N HIS A 118 11.14 -31.41 -0.90
CA HIS A 118 11.77 -31.56 0.42
C HIS A 118 11.66 -33.00 0.94
N PRO A 119 12.49 -33.40 1.92
CA PRO A 119 12.35 -34.67 2.64
C PRO A 119 11.05 -34.71 3.45
N TYR A 120 10.70 -35.89 3.99
CA TYR A 120 9.53 -35.99 4.86
C TYR A 120 9.74 -35.29 6.19
N ASP A 121 8.88 -34.30 6.46
CA ASP A 121 8.73 -33.68 7.76
C ASP A 121 7.24 -33.55 8.11
N ALA A 122 6.82 -34.24 9.18
CA ALA A 122 5.45 -34.20 9.66
C ALA A 122 5.02 -32.80 10.15
N SER A 123 5.97 -31.94 10.56
CA SER A 123 5.68 -30.60 11.05
C SER A 123 5.24 -29.63 9.95
N GLY A 124 5.56 -29.95 8.69
CA GLY A 124 5.21 -29.16 7.52
C GLY A 124 3.82 -29.42 6.93
N TYR A 125 2.95 -30.17 7.63
CA TYR A 125 1.60 -30.53 7.18
C TYR A 125 0.53 -29.78 7.96
N ILE A 126 -0.42 -29.18 7.23
CA ILE A 126 -1.70 -28.71 7.78
C ILE A 126 -2.76 -29.73 7.38
N ASN A 127 -3.22 -30.56 8.33
CA ASN A 127 -4.12 -31.68 8.08
C ASN A 127 -5.59 -31.38 8.42
N ASP A 128 -5.88 -30.24 9.03
CA ASP A 128 -7.24 -29.77 9.29
C ASP A 128 -7.61 -28.66 8.30
N TYR A 129 -8.73 -28.83 7.61
CA TYR A 129 -9.13 -27.88 6.57
C TYR A 129 -9.55 -26.52 7.16
N SER A 130 -10.10 -26.50 8.38
CA SER A 130 -10.48 -25.25 9.04
C SER A 130 -9.24 -24.47 9.49
N GLU A 131 -8.22 -25.17 10.00
CA GLU A 131 -6.91 -24.61 10.29
C GLU A 131 -6.26 -24.05 9.02
N TYR A 132 -6.29 -24.80 7.92
CA TYR A 132 -5.80 -24.35 6.62
C TYR A 132 -6.46 -23.05 6.15
N LEU A 133 -7.79 -22.96 6.25
CA LEU A 133 -8.52 -21.75 5.89
C LEU A 133 -8.18 -20.56 6.82
N ASN A 134 -7.90 -20.81 8.10
CA ASN A 134 -7.50 -19.77 9.05
C ASN A 134 -6.05 -19.27 8.82
N GLU A 135 -5.19 -20.12 8.26
CA GLU A 135 -3.86 -19.75 7.78
C GLU A 135 -3.91 -18.86 6.52
N GLN A 136 -5.00 -18.91 5.76
CA GLN A 136 -5.16 -18.06 4.58
C GLN A 136 -5.48 -16.62 4.96
N LEU A 137 -5.05 -15.71 4.08
CA LEU A 137 -5.40 -14.31 4.20
C LEU A 137 -6.89 -14.13 3.90
N SER A 138 -7.63 -13.48 4.80
CA SER A 138 -8.99 -13.03 4.54
C SER A 138 -9.02 -11.54 4.23
N VAL A 139 -9.87 -11.16 3.28
CA VAL A 139 -10.06 -9.77 2.85
C VAL A 139 -11.46 -9.34 3.27
N VAL A 140 -11.55 -8.25 4.01
CA VAL A 140 -12.80 -7.68 4.49
C VAL A 140 -12.88 -6.23 4.04
N ARG A 141 -14.00 -5.83 3.46
CA ARG A 141 -14.26 -4.40 3.20
C ARG A 141 -14.43 -3.67 4.53
N TYR A 142 -13.81 -2.51 4.66
CA TYR A 142 -14.00 -1.66 5.83
C TYR A 142 -15.48 -1.34 6.05
N ASP A 143 -15.87 -1.31 7.32
CA ASP A 143 -17.20 -0.91 7.79
C ASP A 143 -17.02 0.05 8.97
N PRO A 144 -17.87 1.09 9.14
CA PRO A 144 -17.77 2.05 10.25
C PRO A 144 -17.74 1.42 11.65
N SER A 145 -18.32 0.23 11.86
CA SER A 145 -18.21 -0.49 13.15
C SER A 145 -16.77 -0.91 13.49
N ARG A 146 -15.87 -0.94 12.50
CA ARG A 146 -14.45 -1.28 12.65
C ARG A 146 -13.54 -0.06 12.81
N GLN A 147 -14.09 1.15 12.95
CA GLN A 147 -13.29 2.37 13.09
C GLN A 147 -12.20 2.26 14.17
N THR A 148 -12.55 1.78 15.36
CA THR A 148 -11.61 1.65 16.48
C THR A 148 -10.44 0.72 16.14
N GLU A 149 -10.74 -0.41 15.48
CA GLU A 149 -9.74 -1.38 15.04
C GLU A 149 -8.83 -0.77 13.96
N TRP A 150 -9.44 -0.07 12.99
CA TRP A 150 -8.72 0.64 11.94
C TRP A 150 -7.73 1.67 12.51
N ASP A 151 -8.23 2.59 13.32
CA ASP A 151 -7.41 3.68 13.88
C ASP A 151 -6.32 3.14 14.82
N SER A 152 -6.61 2.08 15.57
CA SER A 152 -5.60 1.39 16.40
C SER A 152 -4.48 0.77 15.56
N PHE A 153 -4.82 0.15 14.43
CA PHE A 153 -3.83 -0.44 13.54
C PHE A 153 -3.00 0.64 12.84
N VAL A 154 -3.60 1.75 12.38
CA VAL A 154 -2.85 2.88 11.81
C VAL A 154 -1.78 3.36 12.79
N ARG A 155 -2.13 3.57 14.06
CA ARG A 155 -1.19 4.04 15.09
C ARG A 155 -0.07 3.05 15.45
N SER A 156 -0.32 1.75 15.30
CA SER A 156 0.67 0.69 15.60
C SER A 156 1.43 0.18 14.37
N SER A 157 1.04 0.61 13.18
CA SER A 157 1.68 0.25 11.92
C SER A 157 3.06 0.88 11.76
N LYS A 158 3.88 0.33 10.85
CA LYS A 158 5.22 0.87 10.58
C LYS A 158 5.22 2.08 9.65
N ASN A 159 4.13 2.37 8.96
CA ASN A 159 4.04 3.41 7.94
C ASN A 159 2.80 4.31 8.03
N GLY A 160 1.93 4.10 9.02
CA GLY A 160 0.72 4.89 9.21
C GLY A 160 0.97 6.32 9.74
N THR A 161 0.07 7.23 9.39
CA THR A 161 -0.01 8.60 9.89
C THR A 161 -1.46 8.91 10.24
N PHE A 162 -1.72 9.95 11.04
CA PHE A 162 -3.09 10.33 11.43
C PHE A 162 -4.00 10.65 10.23
N LEU A 163 -3.43 10.98 9.06
CA LEU A 163 -4.17 11.20 7.81
C LEU A 163 -4.92 9.93 7.36
N LEU A 164 -4.43 8.77 7.79
CA LEU A 164 -4.97 7.46 7.44
C LEU A 164 -5.97 6.96 8.49
N GLU A 165 -6.20 7.69 9.57
CA GLU A 165 -7.27 7.41 10.54
C GLU A 165 -8.62 7.89 9.99
N ARG A 166 -9.69 7.18 10.37
CA ARG A 166 -11.06 7.43 9.89
C ARG A 166 -11.60 8.77 10.33
N GLY A 167 -11.18 9.23 11.52
CA GLY A 167 -11.47 10.59 11.99
C GLY A 167 -11.02 11.66 10.99
N TYR A 168 -9.93 11.42 10.25
CA TYR A 168 -9.43 12.32 9.21
C TYR A 168 -10.10 12.02 7.87
N MET A 169 -10.07 10.77 7.41
CA MET A 169 -10.59 10.38 6.08
C MET A 169 -12.07 10.73 5.88
N ASP A 170 -12.90 10.56 6.92
CA ASP A 170 -14.35 10.54 6.78
C ASP A 170 -14.99 11.93 6.92
N TYR A 171 -14.20 13.01 7.11
CA TYR A 171 -14.73 14.38 7.21
C TYR A 171 -15.51 14.83 5.96
N HIS A 172 -15.20 14.26 4.78
CA HIS A 172 -16.04 14.30 3.57
C HIS A 172 -16.27 12.93 2.95
N ALA A 173 -16.71 11.96 3.76
CA ALA A 173 -17.05 10.64 3.24
C ALA A 173 -18.03 10.70 2.04
N ALA A 174 -18.94 11.69 2.00
CA ALA A 174 -19.89 11.86 0.90
C ALA A 174 -19.27 12.11 -0.50
N ARG A 175 -17.99 12.49 -0.59
CA ARG A 175 -17.30 12.72 -1.88
C ARG A 175 -16.74 11.43 -2.50
N PHE A 176 -16.69 10.33 -1.74
CA PHE A 176 -15.98 9.12 -2.15
C PHE A 176 -16.81 7.87 -1.83
N THR A 177 -16.92 6.96 -2.81
CA THR A 177 -17.42 5.61 -2.56
C THR A 177 -16.30 4.78 -1.93
N ASP A 178 -16.23 4.71 -0.60
CA ASP A 178 -15.17 3.95 0.10
C ASP A 178 -15.21 2.46 -0.30
N CYS A 179 -14.05 1.93 -0.70
CA CYS A 179 -13.83 0.50 -0.93
C CYS A 179 -12.56 0.03 -0.21
N SER A 180 -12.26 0.65 0.93
CA SER A 180 -11.10 0.34 1.72
C SER A 180 -11.13 -1.12 2.19
N LEU A 181 -9.96 -1.75 2.28
CA LEU A 181 -9.82 -3.17 2.62
C LEU A 181 -9.04 -3.35 3.91
N MET A 182 -9.38 -4.40 4.65
CA MET A 182 -8.71 -4.89 5.84
C MET A 182 -8.32 -6.35 5.60
N PHE A 183 -7.07 -6.69 5.91
CA PHE A 183 -6.49 -8.00 5.61
C PHE A 183 -6.13 -8.73 6.90
N TYR A 184 -6.71 -9.90 7.11
CA TYR A 184 -6.50 -10.69 8.31
C TYR A 184 -5.77 -11.99 8.00
N LYS A 185 -4.94 -12.44 8.93
CA LYS A 185 -4.30 -13.77 8.92
C LYS A 185 -4.36 -14.33 10.33
N LYS A 186 -4.87 -15.56 10.50
CA LYS A 186 -5.14 -16.17 11.82
C LYS A 186 -6.01 -15.28 12.72
N GLY A 187 -6.99 -14.59 12.14
CA GLY A 187 -7.87 -13.64 12.84
C GLY A 187 -7.21 -12.31 13.24
N ASN A 188 -5.92 -12.10 12.99
CA ASN A 188 -5.23 -10.84 13.31
C ASN A 188 -5.18 -9.93 12.08
N LEU A 189 -5.47 -8.65 12.25
CA LEU A 189 -5.29 -7.64 11.21
C LEU A 189 -3.80 -7.44 10.95
N ILE A 190 -3.35 -7.66 9.71
CA ILE A 190 -1.94 -7.57 9.33
C ILE A 190 -1.64 -6.45 8.32
N ALA A 191 -2.66 -6.00 7.59
CA ALA A 191 -2.57 -4.90 6.65
C ALA A 191 -3.94 -4.25 6.42
N MET A 192 -3.94 -3.02 5.92
CA MET A 192 -5.14 -2.34 5.43
C MET A 192 -4.82 -1.44 4.24
N LEU A 193 -5.81 -1.23 3.38
CA LEU A 193 -5.68 -0.43 2.17
C LEU A 193 -6.79 0.64 2.14
N PRO A 194 -6.48 1.92 2.39
CA PRO A 194 -7.43 3.01 2.22
C PRO A 194 -7.68 3.27 0.72
N ALA A 195 -8.91 3.07 0.27
CA ALA A 195 -9.26 3.18 -1.15
C ALA A 195 -10.68 3.68 -1.37
N ASN A 196 -10.91 4.28 -2.53
CA ASN A 196 -12.25 4.57 -3.03
C ASN A 196 -12.46 4.03 -4.45
N TRP A 197 -13.72 3.71 -4.75
CA TRP A 197 -14.19 3.16 -6.00
C TRP A 197 -14.76 4.25 -6.90
N LYS A 198 -14.39 4.22 -8.17
CA LYS A 198 -14.95 5.05 -9.24
C LYS A 198 -15.61 4.14 -10.27
N GLU A 199 -16.89 3.88 -10.05
CA GLU A 199 -17.67 2.88 -10.79
C GLU A 199 -17.70 3.16 -12.30
N GLU A 200 -17.99 4.40 -12.69
CA GLU A 200 -18.07 4.82 -14.11
C GLU A 200 -16.75 4.61 -14.86
N GLU A 201 -15.62 4.68 -14.15
CA GLU A 201 -14.28 4.48 -14.69
C GLU A 201 -13.77 3.03 -14.54
N GLY A 202 -14.53 2.16 -13.87
CA GLY A 202 -14.07 0.83 -13.48
C GLY A 202 -12.75 0.84 -12.69
N THR A 203 -12.53 1.88 -11.88
CA THR A 203 -11.22 2.21 -11.30
C THR A 203 -11.24 2.27 -9.78
N VAL A 204 -10.34 1.53 -9.15
CA VAL A 204 -9.99 1.71 -7.73
C VAL A 204 -8.86 2.72 -7.62
N GLN A 205 -8.88 3.58 -6.60
CA GLN A 205 -7.74 4.44 -6.31
C GLN A 205 -7.44 4.47 -4.82
N SER A 206 -6.16 4.62 -4.45
CA SER A 206 -5.78 5.11 -3.12
C SER A 206 -6.66 6.29 -2.76
N HIS A 207 -7.19 6.29 -1.54
CA HIS A 207 -8.32 7.15 -1.17
C HIS A 207 -8.10 8.62 -1.60
N GLY A 208 -9.02 9.15 -2.41
CA GLY A 208 -8.85 10.39 -3.16
C GLY A 208 -8.77 11.65 -2.30
N GLY A 209 -9.25 11.58 -1.05
CA GLY A 209 -9.10 12.64 -0.06
C GLY A 209 -7.69 12.76 0.53
N LEU A 210 -6.75 11.91 0.13
CA LEU A 210 -5.41 11.85 0.70
C LEU A 210 -4.31 12.20 -0.33
N THR A 211 -3.27 12.86 0.17
CA THR A 211 -2.04 13.15 -0.58
C THR A 211 -1.29 11.88 -0.94
N TYR A 212 -1.30 10.90 -0.04
CA TYR A 212 -0.81 9.53 -0.20
C TYR A 212 -1.75 8.58 0.54
N GLY A 213 -1.79 7.31 0.15
CA GLY A 213 -2.76 6.36 0.72
C GLY A 213 -2.47 4.94 0.27
N GLY A 214 -1.27 4.47 0.59
CA GLY A 214 -0.81 3.13 0.25
C GLY A 214 -1.25 2.09 1.26
N LEU A 215 -0.74 0.88 1.07
CA LEU A 215 -0.88 -0.25 1.97
C LEU A 215 -0.24 0.09 3.32
N ILE A 216 -1.02 -0.01 4.38
CA ILE A 216 -0.58 0.18 5.75
C ILE A 216 -0.34 -1.20 6.32
N VAL A 217 0.81 -1.41 6.95
CA VAL A 217 1.27 -2.75 7.36
C VAL A 217 1.80 -2.77 8.79
N SER A 218 1.65 -3.91 9.45
CA SER A 218 2.19 -4.09 10.80
C SER A 218 3.73 -4.13 10.77
N PRO A 219 4.41 -3.86 11.91
CA PRO A 219 5.87 -3.96 11.98
C PRO A 219 6.43 -5.36 11.68
N SER A 220 5.65 -6.42 11.88
CA SER A 220 6.05 -7.81 11.60
C SER A 220 5.81 -8.23 10.15
N MET A 221 5.24 -7.35 9.33
CA MET A 221 4.91 -7.66 7.94
C MET A 221 6.19 -7.82 7.10
N VAL A 222 6.20 -8.86 6.28
CA VAL A 222 7.32 -9.24 5.40
C VAL A 222 6.88 -9.24 3.94
N ALA A 223 7.84 -9.10 3.01
CA ALA A 223 7.58 -8.96 1.58
C ALA A 223 6.71 -10.07 0.97
N ILE A 224 6.91 -11.33 1.38
CA ILE A 224 6.10 -12.46 0.88
C ILE A 224 4.61 -12.31 1.23
N ASN A 225 4.29 -11.82 2.42
CA ASN A 225 2.90 -11.56 2.83
C ASN A 225 2.33 -10.32 2.12
N VAL A 226 3.16 -9.32 1.77
CA VAL A 226 2.70 -8.15 1.00
C VAL A 226 2.35 -8.55 -0.42
N LEU A 227 3.13 -9.42 -1.06
CA LEU A 227 2.78 -9.99 -2.36
C LEU A 227 1.45 -10.75 -2.32
N GLU A 228 1.25 -11.56 -1.27
CA GLU A 228 -0.04 -12.21 -1.01
C GLU A 228 -1.13 -11.15 -0.94
N VAL A 229 -1.06 -10.19 0.00
CA VAL A 229 -2.03 -9.09 0.16
C VAL A 229 -2.37 -8.39 -1.15
N PHE A 230 -1.38 -8.05 -1.98
CA PHE A 230 -1.61 -7.42 -3.29
C PHE A 230 -2.41 -8.32 -4.24
N SER A 231 -2.05 -9.60 -4.36
CA SER A 231 -2.83 -10.57 -5.14
C SER A 231 -4.27 -10.64 -4.65
N CYS A 232 -4.46 -10.66 -3.34
CA CYS A 232 -5.78 -10.75 -2.70
C CYS A 232 -6.62 -9.50 -2.98
N ALA A 233 -5.99 -8.33 -2.90
CA ALA A 233 -6.62 -7.05 -3.20
C ALA A 233 -7.08 -7.01 -4.66
N ILE A 234 -6.21 -7.39 -5.61
CA ILE A 234 -6.54 -7.42 -7.04
C ILE A 234 -7.71 -8.38 -7.31
N ASP A 235 -7.66 -9.60 -6.80
CA ASP A 235 -8.74 -10.58 -6.98
C ASP A 235 -10.07 -10.08 -6.42
N TRP A 236 -10.04 -9.48 -5.22
CA TRP A 236 -11.22 -8.88 -4.60
C TRP A 236 -11.77 -7.73 -5.45
N MET A 237 -10.92 -6.81 -5.93
CA MET A 237 -11.35 -5.68 -6.77
C MET A 237 -11.97 -6.15 -8.08
N LYS A 238 -11.40 -7.18 -8.72
CA LYS A 238 -11.94 -7.77 -9.94
C LYS A 238 -13.29 -8.43 -9.72
N ARG A 239 -13.40 -9.24 -8.67
CA ARG A 239 -14.59 -10.07 -8.41
C ARG A 239 -15.75 -9.26 -7.84
N GLU A 240 -15.48 -8.42 -6.85
CA GLU A 240 -16.51 -7.71 -6.09
C GLU A 240 -16.91 -6.37 -6.73
N LEU A 241 -15.98 -5.71 -7.43
CA LEU A 241 -16.24 -4.40 -8.06
C LEU A 241 -16.28 -4.45 -9.59
N GLY A 242 -15.81 -5.53 -10.22
CA GLY A 242 -15.62 -5.55 -11.68
C GLY A 242 -14.57 -4.55 -12.15
N ALA A 243 -13.62 -4.18 -11.27
CA ALA A 243 -12.56 -3.24 -11.62
C ALA A 243 -11.64 -3.80 -12.71
N HIS A 244 -11.00 -2.92 -13.45
CA HIS A 244 -9.95 -3.27 -14.43
C HIS A 244 -8.71 -2.35 -14.33
N ARG A 245 -8.74 -1.40 -13.38
CA ARG A 245 -7.68 -0.42 -13.17
C ARG A 245 -7.55 -0.04 -11.70
N TRP A 246 -6.31 0.15 -11.25
CA TRP A 246 -5.99 0.64 -9.91
C TRP A 246 -4.91 1.72 -9.94
N PHE A 247 -5.23 2.91 -9.41
CA PHE A 247 -4.26 3.97 -9.11
C PHE A 247 -3.79 3.88 -7.66
N TYR A 248 -2.50 3.74 -7.44
CA TYR A 248 -1.92 3.54 -6.13
C TYR A 248 -0.93 4.64 -5.76
N LYS A 249 -1.10 5.25 -4.58
CA LYS A 249 -0.24 6.30 -4.04
C LYS A 249 0.52 5.77 -2.83
N PRO A 250 1.77 5.26 -2.97
CA PRO A 250 2.56 4.79 -1.83
C PRO A 250 2.75 5.89 -0.79
N ILE A 251 2.95 5.48 0.46
CA ILE A 251 3.32 6.41 1.53
C ILE A 251 4.81 6.75 1.37
N PRO A 252 5.21 8.03 1.24
CA PRO A 252 6.61 8.39 1.08
C PRO A 252 7.46 7.90 2.25
N TYR A 253 8.66 7.38 1.97
CA TYR A 253 9.48 6.68 2.97
C TYR A 253 9.78 7.50 4.23
N ILE A 254 9.82 8.84 4.12
CA ILE A 254 10.09 9.75 5.24
C ILE A 254 9.06 9.65 6.37
N TYR A 255 7.81 9.24 6.05
CA TYR A 255 6.74 9.07 7.04
C TYR A 255 6.82 7.73 7.76
N SER A 256 7.51 6.74 7.21
CA SER A 256 7.59 5.41 7.82
C SER A 256 8.52 5.42 9.02
N SER A 257 8.15 4.77 10.11
CA SER A 257 8.97 4.69 11.33
C SER A 257 10.22 3.81 11.10
N ILE A 258 10.09 2.77 10.28
CA ILE A 258 11.13 1.86 9.81
C ILE A 258 10.97 1.60 8.29
N PRO A 259 11.92 0.94 7.60
CA PRO A 259 11.75 0.60 6.18
C PRO A 259 10.44 -0.17 5.90
N ALA A 260 9.68 0.30 4.89
CA ALA A 260 8.32 -0.16 4.61
C ALA A 260 7.92 -0.08 3.12
N GLU A 261 8.87 -0.27 2.20
CA GLU A 261 8.66 -0.16 0.74
C GLU A 261 8.35 -1.51 0.06
N GLU A 262 7.88 -2.51 0.82
CA GLU A 262 7.50 -3.81 0.24
C GLU A 262 6.38 -3.69 -0.79
N ASP A 263 5.52 -2.68 -0.66
CA ASP A 263 4.45 -2.37 -1.60
C ASP A 263 4.96 -1.94 -2.98
N LEU A 264 6.06 -1.18 -3.04
CA LEU A 264 6.71 -0.81 -4.30
C LEU A 264 7.24 -2.05 -5.05
N TYR A 265 7.78 -3.02 -4.32
CA TYR A 265 8.18 -4.30 -4.91
C TYR A 265 6.96 -5.09 -5.39
N ALA A 266 5.87 -5.11 -4.63
CA ALA A 266 4.64 -5.78 -5.05
C ALA A 266 4.02 -5.16 -6.30
N LEU A 267 3.95 -3.82 -6.37
CA LEU A 267 3.54 -3.08 -7.57
C LEU A 267 4.37 -3.45 -8.80
N PHE A 268 5.70 -3.47 -8.66
CA PHE A 268 6.59 -3.88 -9.74
C PHE A 268 6.30 -5.31 -10.20
N ARG A 269 6.13 -6.24 -9.27
CA ARG A 269 5.82 -7.65 -9.55
C ARG A 269 4.44 -7.84 -10.18
N SER A 270 3.51 -6.94 -9.92
CA SER A 270 2.17 -6.93 -10.51
C SER A 270 2.08 -6.13 -11.82
N GLY A 271 3.21 -5.65 -12.35
CA GLY A 271 3.25 -4.94 -13.65
C GLY A 271 2.72 -3.51 -13.60
N ALA A 272 2.65 -2.90 -12.42
CA ALA A 272 2.27 -1.50 -12.31
C ALA A 272 3.32 -0.59 -12.95
N VAL A 273 2.87 0.52 -13.53
CA VAL A 273 3.72 1.52 -14.17
C VAL A 273 3.65 2.84 -13.40
N LEU A 274 4.76 3.56 -13.32
CA LEU A 274 4.78 4.90 -12.73
C LEU A 274 3.98 5.85 -13.64
N LYS A 275 2.90 6.42 -13.10
CA LYS A 275 2.01 7.32 -13.82
C LYS A 275 2.31 8.78 -13.57
N GLU A 276 2.53 9.12 -12.30
CA GLU A 276 2.79 10.48 -11.85
C GLU A 276 3.98 10.47 -10.89
N ARG A 277 4.76 11.55 -10.91
CA ARG A 277 5.85 11.77 -9.95
C ARG A 277 5.88 13.22 -9.54
N GLY A 278 5.34 13.49 -8.36
CA GLY A 278 5.50 14.77 -7.69
C GLY A 278 6.86 14.89 -7.03
N ILE A 279 7.42 16.10 -7.01
CA ILE A 279 8.63 16.40 -6.22
C ILE A 279 8.26 17.31 -5.06
N SER A 280 8.53 16.84 -3.85
CA SER A 280 8.42 17.61 -2.62
C SER A 280 9.78 18.16 -2.19
N SER A 281 9.77 19.24 -1.41
CA SER A 281 10.97 19.81 -0.80
C SER A 281 10.95 19.52 0.69
N VAL A 282 11.96 18.82 1.19
CA VAL A 282 12.05 18.31 2.57
C VAL A 282 13.37 18.70 3.19
N ILE A 283 13.34 19.19 4.43
CA ILE A 283 14.52 19.39 5.27
C ILE A 283 14.69 18.14 6.13
N ASP A 284 15.88 17.55 6.12
CA ASP A 284 16.33 16.67 7.20
C ASP A 284 16.81 17.55 8.36
N CYS A 285 16.00 17.59 9.43
CA CYS A 285 16.27 18.42 10.59
C CYS A 285 17.51 17.94 11.37
N SER A 286 17.93 16.68 11.18
CA SER A 286 19.15 16.12 11.77
C SER A 286 20.41 16.45 10.96
N ASN A 287 20.26 16.78 9.67
CA ASN A 287 21.35 17.10 8.76
C ASN A 287 21.05 18.37 7.94
N ARG A 288 20.92 19.49 8.64
CA ARG A 288 20.45 20.75 8.05
C ARG A 288 21.47 21.37 7.10
N LEU A 289 20.98 21.76 5.92
CA LEU A 289 21.71 22.64 5.02
C LEU A 289 21.46 24.10 5.38
N PRO A 290 22.45 24.98 5.15
CA PRO A 290 22.31 26.39 5.49
C PRO A 290 21.23 27.07 4.63
N MET A 291 20.37 27.84 5.29
CA MET A 291 19.42 28.72 4.62
C MET A 291 20.13 29.78 3.75
N ARG A 292 19.59 30.04 2.55
CA ARG A 292 20.12 31.03 1.61
C ARG A 292 20.08 32.44 2.19
N GLN A 293 21.03 33.27 1.79
CA GLN A 293 21.16 34.63 2.30
C GLN A 293 19.89 35.48 2.05
N SER A 294 19.21 35.29 0.92
CA SER A 294 17.96 35.99 0.61
C SER A 294 16.85 35.72 1.64
N ARG A 295 16.69 34.48 2.09
CA ARG A 295 15.72 34.11 3.15
C ARG A 295 16.14 34.67 4.51
N LYS A 296 17.45 34.64 4.84
CA LYS A 296 17.99 35.27 6.06
C LYS A 296 17.70 36.77 6.09
N SER A 297 17.91 37.46 4.97
CA SER A 297 17.57 38.89 4.84
C SER A 297 16.07 39.14 4.98
N GLY A 298 15.22 38.25 4.46
CA GLY A 298 13.76 38.28 4.66
C GLY A 298 13.38 38.22 6.14
N CYS A 299 13.97 37.30 6.90
CA CYS A 299 13.74 37.19 8.34
C CYS A 299 14.13 38.48 9.09
N VAL A 300 15.30 39.05 8.78
CA VAL A 300 15.76 40.31 9.39
C VAL A 300 14.81 41.46 9.06
N LYS A 301 14.32 41.53 7.81
CA LYS A 301 13.33 42.52 7.39
C LYS A 301 12.03 42.37 8.18
N ALA A 302 11.54 41.15 8.34
CA ALA A 302 10.30 40.88 9.03
C ALA A 302 10.36 41.30 10.50
N THR A 303 11.45 40.96 11.20
CA THR A 303 11.70 41.38 12.58
C THR A 303 11.76 42.90 12.70
N LYS A 304 12.46 43.60 11.79
CA LYS A 304 12.53 45.07 11.77
C LYS A 304 11.17 45.73 11.51
N SER A 305 10.33 45.08 10.71
CA SER A 305 8.95 45.52 10.46
C SER A 305 8.02 45.23 11.64
N GLY A 306 8.51 44.62 12.74
CA GLY A 306 7.73 44.35 13.95
C GLY A 306 6.73 43.21 13.79
N LEU A 307 7.00 42.25 12.90
CA LEU A 307 6.20 41.03 12.79
C LEU A 307 6.52 40.09 13.96
N ARG A 308 5.48 39.50 14.55
CA ARG A 308 5.55 38.49 15.63
C ARG A 308 5.01 37.15 15.16
N ILE A 309 5.59 36.05 15.61
CA ILE A 309 5.12 34.69 15.31
C ILE A 309 4.42 34.13 16.54
N GLU A 310 3.27 33.48 16.33
CA GLU A 310 2.57 32.76 17.38
C GLU A 310 1.78 31.57 16.81
N GLN A 311 1.37 30.66 17.69
CA GLN A 311 0.38 29.64 17.38
C GLN A 311 -1.00 30.31 17.27
N GLY A 312 -1.61 30.24 16.10
CA GLY A 312 -2.91 30.84 15.82
C GLY A 312 -4.06 30.05 16.40
N ASN A 313 -5.17 30.73 16.73
CA ASN A 313 -6.41 30.08 17.09
C ASN A 313 -7.16 29.56 15.85
N MET A 314 -7.97 28.53 16.00
CA MET A 314 -8.78 27.97 14.90
C MET A 314 -10.09 28.73 14.65
N THR A 315 -10.21 29.96 15.13
CA THR A 315 -11.37 30.84 14.90
C THR A 315 -10.93 32.04 14.07
N SER A 316 -10.70 33.20 14.69
CA SER A 316 -10.40 34.46 14.00
C SER A 316 -9.11 34.39 13.17
N HIS A 317 -8.06 33.74 13.67
CA HIS A 317 -6.79 33.64 12.93
C HIS A 317 -6.91 32.72 11.72
N LEU A 318 -7.65 31.61 11.86
CA LEU A 318 -7.91 30.70 10.75
C LEU A 318 -8.73 31.39 9.66
N GLU A 319 -9.79 32.12 10.00
CA GLU A 319 -10.60 32.87 9.03
C GLU A 319 -9.76 33.92 8.28
N ALA A 320 -8.97 34.71 9.01
CA ALA A 320 -8.09 35.72 8.40
C ALA A 320 -7.05 35.09 7.46
N PHE A 321 -6.40 34.00 7.90
CA PHE A 321 -5.46 33.24 7.08
C PHE A 321 -6.14 32.65 5.84
N TRP A 322 -7.34 32.08 5.99
CA TRP A 322 -8.06 31.45 4.88
C TRP A 322 -8.48 32.46 3.83
N ASN A 323 -8.88 33.66 4.24
CA ASN A 323 -9.20 34.76 3.32
C ASN A 323 -7.99 35.16 2.47
N ILE A 324 -6.79 35.21 3.06
CA ILE A 324 -5.54 35.49 2.32
C ILE A 324 -5.27 34.36 1.32
N LEU A 325 -5.34 33.11 1.76
CA LEU A 325 -5.09 31.94 0.91
C LEU A 325 -6.07 31.87 -0.27
N ALA A 326 -7.37 32.00 0.01
CA ALA A 326 -8.42 31.94 -1.00
C ALA A 326 -8.30 33.07 -2.03
N GLY A 327 -7.98 34.30 -1.57
CA GLY A 327 -7.72 35.43 -2.47
C GLY A 327 -6.57 35.15 -3.45
N ILE A 328 -5.46 34.59 -2.96
CA ILE A 328 -4.30 34.26 -3.80
C ILE A 328 -4.62 33.16 -4.80
N LEU A 329 -5.30 32.09 -4.38
CA LEU A 329 -5.66 30.97 -5.26
C LEU A 329 -6.65 31.42 -6.34
N ASN A 330 -7.59 32.29 -6.00
CA ASN A 330 -8.54 32.83 -6.95
C ASN A 330 -7.85 33.76 -7.96
N GLU A 331 -7.03 34.70 -7.51
CA GLU A 331 -6.32 35.66 -8.38
C GLU A 331 -5.35 34.95 -9.34
N LYS A 332 -4.59 33.96 -8.85
CA LYS A 332 -3.53 33.32 -9.65
C LYS A 332 -4.01 32.14 -10.49
N HIS A 333 -4.99 31.38 -9.99
CA HIS A 333 -5.34 30.08 -10.57
C HIS A 333 -6.84 29.91 -10.82
N GLY A 334 -7.68 30.88 -10.44
CA GLY A 334 -9.14 30.74 -10.51
C GLY A 334 -9.69 29.58 -9.68
N LYS A 335 -8.94 29.12 -8.66
CA LYS A 335 -9.25 27.94 -7.84
C LYS A 335 -9.60 28.35 -6.41
N ASN A 336 -10.34 27.48 -5.74
CA ASN A 336 -10.61 27.58 -4.31
C ASN A 336 -9.73 26.59 -3.53
N PRO A 337 -9.44 26.86 -2.24
CA PRO A 337 -8.86 25.86 -1.36
C PRO A 337 -9.72 24.58 -1.31
N VAL A 338 -9.06 23.43 -1.18
CA VAL A 338 -9.74 22.12 -1.09
C VAL A 338 -10.59 22.01 0.18
N HIS A 339 -10.08 22.58 1.28
CA HIS A 339 -10.76 22.60 2.57
C HIS A 339 -11.56 23.89 2.77
N THR A 340 -12.63 23.82 3.53
CA THR A 340 -13.31 25.00 4.08
C THR A 340 -12.85 25.26 5.52
N VAL A 341 -13.12 26.46 6.05
CA VAL A 341 -12.77 26.82 7.43
C VAL A 341 -13.44 25.87 8.44
N SER A 342 -14.72 25.53 8.24
CA SER A 342 -15.46 24.63 9.12
C SER A 342 -14.90 23.21 9.10
N GLU A 343 -14.43 22.75 7.94
CA GLU A 343 -13.77 21.44 7.79
C GLU A 343 -12.46 21.40 8.57
N LEU A 344 -11.66 22.47 8.50
CA LEU A 344 -10.41 22.56 9.26
C LEU A 344 -10.64 22.68 10.76
N GLN A 345 -11.69 23.40 11.19
CA GLN A 345 -12.10 23.45 12.59
C GLN A 345 -12.50 22.07 13.11
N LEU A 346 -13.26 21.31 12.31
CA LEU A 346 -13.63 19.94 12.63
C LEU A 346 -12.42 19.01 12.69
N LEU A 347 -11.51 19.10 11.73
CA LEU A 347 -10.30 18.28 11.70
C LEU A 347 -9.39 18.61 12.89
N HIS A 348 -9.21 19.89 13.22
CA HIS A 348 -8.45 20.29 14.40
C HIS A 348 -9.10 19.80 15.70
N SER A 349 -10.43 19.84 15.84
CA SER A 349 -11.09 19.35 17.05
C SER A 349 -10.92 17.85 17.25
N ARG A 350 -10.74 17.10 16.16
CA ARG A 350 -10.43 15.66 16.18
C ARG A 350 -8.94 15.36 16.40
N PHE A 351 -8.05 16.19 15.84
CA PHE A 351 -6.60 16.00 15.89
C PHE A 351 -5.86 17.27 16.35
N PRO A 352 -6.10 17.74 17.59
CA PRO A 352 -5.58 19.03 18.07
C PRO A 352 -4.05 19.06 18.16
N GLU A 353 -3.42 17.91 18.40
CA GLU A 353 -1.97 17.80 18.48
C GLU A 353 -1.30 17.69 17.11
N ASN A 354 -2.01 17.19 16.10
CA ASN A 354 -1.47 16.98 14.77
C ASN A 354 -1.72 18.16 13.84
N ILE A 355 -2.85 18.85 13.97
CA ILE A 355 -3.23 19.95 13.07
C ILE A 355 -3.11 21.27 13.81
N LYS A 356 -2.10 22.06 13.48
CA LYS A 356 -1.79 23.33 14.18
C LYS A 356 -1.69 24.49 13.19
N LEU A 357 -2.24 25.63 13.54
CA LEU A 357 -2.10 26.87 12.77
C LEU A 357 -1.02 27.73 13.43
N PHE A 358 -0.11 28.28 12.62
CA PHE A 358 0.84 29.30 13.05
C PHE A 358 0.72 30.51 12.15
N VAL A 359 0.83 31.70 12.74
CA VAL A 359 0.63 32.96 12.04
C VAL A 359 1.77 33.94 12.30
N ALA A 360 2.05 34.76 11.30
CA ALA A 360 2.86 35.97 11.46
C ALA A 360 1.92 37.17 11.54
N LEU A 361 1.96 37.88 12.66
CA LEU A 361 1.10 39.01 12.94
C LEU A 361 1.86 40.33 12.85
N LYS A 362 1.21 41.35 12.28
CA LYS A 362 1.57 42.75 12.46
C LYS A 362 0.51 43.38 13.34
N GLU A 363 0.87 43.72 14.58
CA GLU A 363 -0.10 44.08 15.62
C GLU A 363 -1.09 42.92 15.83
N GLU A 364 -2.35 43.08 15.39
CA GLU A 364 -3.41 42.04 15.43
C GLU A 364 -3.76 41.49 14.04
N SER A 365 -3.15 42.01 12.97
CA SER A 365 -3.43 41.59 11.59
C SER A 365 -2.59 40.37 11.19
N VAL A 366 -3.23 39.34 10.61
CA VAL A 366 -2.55 38.17 10.03
C VAL A 366 -1.92 38.54 8.70
N GLU A 367 -0.60 38.42 8.60
CA GLU A 367 0.18 38.77 7.40
C GLU A 367 0.79 37.55 6.71
N ALA A 368 0.91 36.44 7.43
CA ALA A 368 1.19 35.12 6.87
C ALA A 368 0.63 34.03 7.78
N GLY A 369 0.38 32.85 7.22
CA GLY A 369 -0.01 31.69 7.99
C GLY A 369 0.53 30.38 7.41
N ALA A 370 0.68 29.41 8.29
CA ALA A 370 1.06 28.05 8.00
C ALA A 370 0.13 27.09 8.75
N LEU A 371 -0.65 26.30 8.01
CA LEU A 371 -1.36 25.17 8.57
C LEU A 371 -0.45 23.94 8.50
N ILE A 372 -0.15 23.38 9.66
CA ILE A 372 0.85 22.34 9.87
C ILE A 372 0.17 21.03 10.22
N TYR A 373 0.58 19.96 9.56
CA TYR A 373 0.26 18.58 9.89
C TYR A 373 1.50 17.91 10.48
N ASP A 374 1.48 17.60 11.77
CA ASP A 374 2.54 16.91 12.50
C ASP A 374 2.22 15.41 12.61
N THR A 375 3.01 14.58 11.93
CA THR A 375 2.90 13.11 11.99
C THR A 375 3.87 12.50 12.99
N GLY A 376 4.45 13.30 13.89
CA GLY A 376 5.46 12.90 14.88
C GLY A 376 6.86 12.78 14.30
N LYS A 377 7.04 12.15 13.14
CA LYS A 377 8.33 12.07 12.44
C LYS A 377 8.53 13.20 11.42
N VAL A 378 7.45 13.56 10.73
CA VAL A 378 7.43 14.55 9.65
C VAL A 378 6.46 15.66 10.00
N VAL A 379 6.90 16.90 9.80
CA VAL A 379 6.04 18.09 9.87
C VAL A 379 5.77 18.54 8.45
N HIS A 380 4.52 18.52 8.02
CA HIS A 380 4.11 18.88 6.68
C HIS A 380 3.40 20.24 6.67
N THR A 381 3.82 21.15 5.78
CA THR A 381 3.11 22.42 5.58
C THR A 381 1.93 22.24 4.64
N GLN A 382 0.78 21.84 5.19
CA GLN A 382 -0.42 21.54 4.41
C GLN A 382 -0.94 22.77 3.63
N TYR A 383 -0.88 23.96 4.24
CA TYR A 383 -1.17 25.23 3.57
C TYR A 383 -0.20 26.31 4.01
N LEU A 384 0.27 27.11 3.06
CA LEU A 384 1.09 28.30 3.30
C LEU A 384 0.51 29.47 2.49
N ALA A 385 0.37 30.62 3.13
CA ALA A 385 -0.03 31.86 2.45
C ALA A 385 0.56 33.08 3.13
N SER A 386 0.71 34.16 2.36
CA SER A 386 1.15 35.45 2.89
C SER A 386 0.49 36.58 2.12
N SER A 387 0.05 37.60 2.85
CA SER A 387 -0.53 38.83 2.28
C SER A 387 0.50 39.60 1.44
N GLU A 388 0.07 40.60 0.69
CA GLU A 388 0.99 41.49 -0.04
C GLU A 388 1.94 42.27 0.88
N TYR A 389 1.47 42.63 2.09
CA TYR A 389 2.35 43.22 3.10
C TYR A 389 3.35 42.18 3.64
N GLY A 390 2.88 40.97 3.94
CA GLY A 390 3.71 39.87 4.43
C GLY A 390 4.79 39.47 3.44
N LYS A 391 4.46 39.32 2.15
CA LYS A 391 5.42 39.05 1.07
C LYS A 391 6.50 40.12 0.98
N ARG A 392 6.10 41.40 1.01
CA ARG A 392 7.05 42.52 0.95
C ARG A 392 7.97 42.57 2.16
N ASN A 393 7.51 42.14 3.33
CA ASN A 393 8.27 42.24 4.57
C ASN A 393 8.95 40.94 5.02
N GLY A 394 8.78 39.83 4.31
CA GLY A 394 9.39 38.55 4.66
C GLY A 394 8.67 37.79 5.78
N ALA A 395 7.36 37.99 5.94
CA ALA A 395 6.55 37.37 7.00
C ALA A 395 6.62 35.83 6.96
N LEU A 396 6.45 35.25 5.78
CA LEU A 396 6.54 33.79 5.62
C LEU A 396 7.96 33.26 5.88
N ASP A 397 9.00 34.04 5.56
CA ASP A 397 10.39 33.65 5.85
C ASP A 397 10.63 33.57 7.36
N LEU A 398 10.17 34.56 8.12
CA LEU A 398 10.26 34.58 9.57
C LEU A 398 9.45 33.44 10.20
N LEU A 399 8.22 33.22 9.71
CA LEU A 399 7.34 32.16 10.18
C LEU A 399 7.98 30.78 9.98
N LEU A 400 8.36 30.45 8.75
CA LEU A 400 8.95 29.14 8.44
C LEU A 400 10.26 28.93 9.19
N ARG A 401 11.12 29.96 9.30
CA ARG A 401 12.33 29.85 10.08
C ARG A 401 12.04 29.50 11.54
N ASN A 402 11.09 30.19 12.18
CA ASN A 402 10.72 29.89 13.57
C ASN A 402 10.17 28.46 13.72
N LEU A 403 9.36 28.00 12.77
CA LEU A 403 8.85 26.63 12.79
C LEU A 403 9.96 25.59 12.67
N ILE A 404 10.93 25.81 11.78
CA ILE A 404 12.02 24.87 11.49
C ILE A 404 13.09 24.92 12.59
N ASP A 405 13.51 26.10 13.01
CA ASP A 405 14.62 26.31 13.94
C ASP A 405 14.21 26.15 15.40
N ASP A 406 12.98 26.50 15.75
CA ASP A 406 12.54 26.55 17.15
C ASP A 406 11.45 25.49 17.43
N VAL A 407 10.27 25.60 16.81
CA VAL A 407 9.06 24.84 17.20
C VAL A 407 9.18 23.34 16.90
N TYR A 408 9.68 22.98 15.72
CA TYR A 408 9.76 21.59 15.25
C TYR A 408 11.21 21.14 15.04
N SER A 409 12.11 21.71 15.85
CA SER A 409 13.54 21.43 15.77
C SER A 409 13.91 19.99 16.14
N ASP A 410 13.03 19.31 16.88
CA ASP A 410 13.16 17.94 17.38
C ASP A 410 12.59 16.88 16.43
N ARG A 411 11.87 17.28 15.38
CA ARG A 411 11.31 16.37 14.36
C ARG A 411 12.41 15.92 13.40
N THR A 412 12.22 14.78 12.73
CA THR A 412 13.22 14.27 11.77
C THR A 412 13.16 15.03 10.45
N TYR A 413 11.96 15.28 9.94
CA TYR A 413 11.77 15.93 8.65
C TYR A 413 10.80 17.10 8.72
N PHE A 414 11.07 18.15 7.96
CA PHE A 414 10.15 19.24 7.68
C PHE A 414 9.86 19.28 6.17
N ASP A 415 8.64 18.92 5.79
CA ASP A 415 8.19 18.76 4.40
C ASP A 415 7.32 19.93 3.96
N PHE A 416 7.76 20.64 2.92
CA PHE A 416 7.04 21.77 2.34
C PHE A 416 5.96 21.36 1.32
N GLY A 417 5.82 20.07 1.04
CA GLY A 417 4.91 19.54 0.03
C GLY A 417 5.36 19.74 -1.41
N VAL A 418 4.59 19.16 -2.33
CA VAL A 418 4.94 19.09 -3.76
C VAL A 418 5.01 20.47 -4.43
N SER A 419 5.84 20.56 -5.47
CA SER A 419 6.02 21.78 -6.28
C SER A 419 5.76 21.53 -7.77
N THR A 420 4.97 20.51 -8.07
CA THR A 420 4.65 20.07 -9.44
C THR A 420 3.16 20.14 -9.74
N GLU A 421 2.85 20.34 -11.01
CA GLU A 421 1.51 20.29 -11.59
C GLU A 421 1.46 19.23 -12.71
N ASP A 422 0.28 18.95 -13.26
CA ASP A 422 0.06 18.00 -14.36
C ASP A 422 0.71 16.62 -14.14
N GLY A 423 0.47 16.03 -12.96
CA GLY A 423 1.01 14.71 -12.61
C GLY A 423 2.54 14.65 -12.47
N GLY A 424 3.22 15.79 -12.33
CA GLY A 424 4.68 15.86 -12.28
C GLY A 424 5.33 16.40 -13.55
N ALA A 425 4.56 16.58 -14.64
CA ALA A 425 5.10 17.04 -15.91
C ALA A 425 5.53 18.52 -15.89
N PHE A 426 4.92 19.33 -15.04
CA PHE A 426 5.28 20.73 -14.87
C PHE A 426 5.92 20.97 -13.51
N LEU A 427 7.11 21.58 -13.49
CA LEU A 427 7.80 22.01 -12.28
C LEU A 427 7.56 23.50 -12.03
N ASN A 428 7.00 23.85 -10.88
CA ASN A 428 6.90 25.24 -10.45
C ASN A 428 8.27 25.70 -9.89
N GLU A 429 9.13 26.17 -10.79
CA GLU A 429 10.51 26.59 -10.47
C GLU A 429 10.60 27.66 -9.38
N GLY A 430 9.66 28.61 -9.36
CA GLY A 430 9.62 29.66 -8.35
C GLY A 430 9.31 29.10 -6.95
N LEU A 431 8.33 28.19 -6.86
CA LEU A 431 7.92 27.56 -5.61
C LEU A 431 9.01 26.64 -5.07
N ILE A 432 9.61 25.80 -5.91
CA ILE A 432 10.70 24.91 -5.47
C ILE A 432 11.94 25.71 -5.07
N PHE A 433 12.31 26.77 -5.82
CA PHE A 433 13.42 27.65 -5.48
C PHE A 433 13.23 28.32 -4.12
N GLN A 434 11.99 28.72 -3.79
CA GLN A 434 11.66 29.29 -2.49
C GLN A 434 11.89 28.27 -1.37
N LYS A 435 11.36 27.05 -1.50
CA LYS A 435 11.44 25.99 -0.48
C LYS A 435 12.87 25.51 -0.27
N GLU A 436 13.61 25.25 -1.33
CA GLU A 436 15.05 24.92 -1.28
C GLU A 436 15.89 26.06 -0.70
N GLY A 437 15.38 27.30 -0.74
CA GLY A 437 15.97 28.45 -0.09
C GLY A 437 16.12 28.29 1.43
N PHE A 438 15.30 27.45 2.06
CA PHE A 438 15.38 27.11 3.49
C PHE A 438 16.32 25.93 3.78
N GLY A 439 17.00 25.38 2.77
CA GLY A 439 17.88 24.22 2.91
C GLY A 439 17.23 22.88 2.55
N ALA A 440 15.99 22.89 2.05
CA ALA A 440 15.27 21.67 1.67
C ALA A 440 15.90 20.95 0.45
N ARG A 441 15.69 19.64 0.36
CA ARG A 441 16.07 18.75 -0.76
C ARG A 441 14.91 17.83 -1.15
N SER A 442 15.05 17.15 -2.28
CA SER A 442 13.92 16.52 -2.95
C SER A 442 13.53 15.17 -2.36
N ILE A 443 12.22 14.95 -2.22
CA ILE A 443 11.57 13.64 -1.99
C ILE A 443 10.48 13.47 -3.04
N VAL A 444 10.26 12.26 -3.54
CA VAL A 444 9.25 11.99 -4.56
C VAL A 444 7.93 11.49 -3.96
N TYR A 445 6.84 11.86 -4.61
CA TYR A 445 5.48 11.41 -4.33
C TYR A 445 4.97 10.78 -5.61
N ASP A 446 5.01 9.46 -5.67
CA ASP A 446 4.67 8.71 -6.87
C ASP A 446 3.17 8.34 -6.88
N THR A 447 2.61 8.21 -8.07
CA THR A 447 1.35 7.49 -8.32
C THR A 447 1.64 6.39 -9.33
N TYR A 448 1.25 5.16 -9.02
CA TYR A 448 1.37 4.00 -9.91
C TYR A 448 0.00 3.66 -10.52
N GLU A 449 0.00 3.24 -11.78
CA GLU A 449 -1.17 2.71 -12.49
C GLU A 449 -0.96 1.22 -12.72
N MET A 450 -1.98 0.43 -12.41
CA MET A 450 -2.01 -1.00 -12.71
C MET A 450 -3.30 -1.34 -13.44
N LEU A 451 -3.18 -2.15 -14.50
CA LEU A 451 -4.30 -2.66 -15.29
C LEU A 451 -4.42 -4.17 -15.06
N PHE A 452 -5.63 -4.71 -14.98
CA PHE A 452 -5.87 -6.12 -14.68
C PHE A 452 -7.10 -6.73 -15.33
#